data_AF-A0A2M7HCS3-F1
#
_entry.id   AF-A0A2M7HCS3-F1
#
_cell.length_a   1.000
_cell.length_b   1.000
_cell.length_c   1.000
_cell.angle_alpha   90.00
_cell.angle_beta   90.00
_cell.angle_gamma   90.00
#
_symmetry.space_group_name_H-M   'P 1'
#
loop_
_entity.id
_entity.type
_entity.pdbx_description
1 polymer ?
#
loop_
_entity_poly.entity_id
_entity_poly.type
_entity_poly.pdbx_seq_one_letter_code
_entity_poly.pdbx_strand_id
1 'polypeptide(L)'
;MKLKKLLKKLNFFLHADKQLQHDKDEALANVLKKLKKKEMKLQEELDLETDEIERKFLEQELKIVHSQREKGIGLLSEMRGRSRENGS
;
A
#
# COMPACT_ATOMS: atom_id res chain seq x y z
N MET A 1 -12.69 4.62 -2.94
CA MET A 1 -11.75 5.63 -3.51
C MET A 1 -10.98 4.95 -4.65
N LYS A 2 -10.70 5.64 -5.76
CA LYS A 2 -9.97 5.06 -6.91
C LYS A 2 -8.50 4.78 -6.52
N LEU A 3 -7.89 3.72 -7.09
CA LEU A 3 -6.52 3.31 -6.77
C LEU A 3 -5.50 4.43 -6.92
N LYS A 4 -5.51 5.14 -8.05
CA LYS A 4 -4.61 6.28 -8.32
C LYS A 4 -4.64 7.35 -7.21
N LYS A 5 -5.80 7.59 -6.60
CA LYS A 5 -5.92 8.54 -5.47
C LYS A 5 -5.30 7.98 -4.18
N LEU A 6 -5.40 6.67 -3.94
CA LEU A 6 -4.74 6.02 -2.81
C LEU A 6 -3.22 6.07 -2.96
N LEU A 7 -2.70 5.74 -4.14
CA LEU A 7 -1.26 5.82 -4.44
C LEU A 7 -0.72 7.24 -4.31
N LYS A 8 -1.45 8.25 -4.79
CA LYS A 8 -1.05 9.66 -4.60
C LYS A 8 -1.00 10.06 -3.12
N LYS A 9 -1.96 9.63 -2.31
CA LYS A 9 -1.95 9.88 -0.86
C LYS A 9 -0.80 9.17 -0.17
N LEU A 10 -0.54 7.91 -0.52
CA LEU A 10 0.61 7.17 -0.01
C LEU A 10 1.93 7.90 -0.35
N ASN A 11 2.08 8.35 -1.60
CA ASN A 11 3.27 9.07 -2.02
C ASN A 11 3.48 10.37 -1.23
N PHE A 12 2.39 11.09 -0.92
CA PHE A 12 2.45 12.24 -0.03
C PHE A 12 3.01 11.87 1.35
N PHE A 13 2.61 10.74 1.94
CA PHE A 13 3.16 10.30 3.22
C PHE A 13 4.64 9.88 3.13
N LEU A 14 5.04 9.20 2.03
CA LEU A 14 6.44 8.80 1.80
C LEU A 14 7.41 9.98 1.68
N HIS A 15 6.93 11.14 1.24
CA HIS A 15 7.74 12.36 1.10
C HIS A 15 7.42 13.42 2.16
N ALA A 16 6.50 13.15 3.08
CA ALA A 16 6.14 14.11 4.12
C ALA A 16 7.26 14.20 5.16
N ASP A 17 7.57 15.42 5.57
CA ASP A 17 8.60 15.69 6.58
C ASP A 17 8.26 15.02 7.93
N LYS A 18 9.29 14.51 8.61
CA LYS A 18 9.15 13.60 9.77
C LYS A 18 8.51 14.24 11.00
N GLN A 19 8.40 15.57 11.08
CA GLN A 19 7.97 16.29 12.29
C GLN A 19 6.46 16.35 12.58
N LEU A 20 5.59 15.78 11.73
CA LEU A 20 4.13 15.86 11.90
C LEU A 20 3.52 14.50 12.30
N GLN A 21 3.97 13.94 13.42
CA GLN A 21 4.08 12.49 13.57
C GLN A 21 2.87 11.74 14.16
N HIS A 22 1.87 12.38 14.75
CA HIS A 22 0.74 11.64 15.34
C HIS A 22 -0.45 11.50 14.37
N ASP A 23 -1.06 12.59 13.91
CA ASP A 23 -2.28 12.51 13.06
C ASP A 23 -2.06 11.84 11.69
N LYS A 24 -0.81 11.80 11.23
CA LYS A 24 -0.46 11.20 9.94
C LYS A 24 -0.38 9.67 9.99
N ASP A 25 -0.15 9.07 11.16
CA ASP A 25 -0.01 7.62 11.28
C ASP A 25 -1.35 6.91 11.03
N GLU A 26 -2.44 7.42 11.60
CA GLU A 26 -3.79 6.88 11.44
C GLU A 26 -4.29 7.12 10.01
N ALA A 27 -3.99 8.29 9.45
CA ALA A 27 -4.30 8.60 8.06
C ALA A 27 -3.57 7.65 7.09
N LEU A 28 -2.29 7.36 7.33
CA LEU A 28 -1.50 6.39 6.57
C LEU A 28 -2.06 4.97 6.75
N ALA A 29 -2.32 4.54 7.99
CA ALA A 29 -2.92 3.24 8.29
C ALA A 29 -4.25 3.02 7.54
N ASN A 30 -5.08 4.06 7.49
CA ASN A 30 -6.33 4.04 6.74
C ASN A 30 -6.13 3.93 5.22
N VAL A 31 -5.09 4.57 4.66
CA VAL A 31 -4.71 4.39 3.25
C VAL A 31 -4.22 2.96 2.99
N LEU A 32 -3.38 2.41 3.87
CA LEU A 32 -2.87 1.03 3.74
C LEU A 32 -3.98 -0.01 3.84
N LYS A 33 -4.95 0.16 4.76
CA LYS A 33 -6.13 -0.71 4.86
C LYS A 33 -6.95 -0.71 3.58
N LYS A 34 -7.06 0.44 2.89
CA LYS A 34 -7.75 0.55 1.60
C LYS A 34 -6.95 -0.08 0.46
N LEU A 35 -5.62 0.03 0.47
CA LEU A 35 -4.75 -0.65 -0.50
C LEU A 35 -4.82 -2.17 -0.34
N LYS A 36 -4.77 -2.69 0.89
CA LYS A 36 -4.99 -4.13 1.16
C LYS A 36 -6.30 -4.66 0.59
N LYS A 37 -7.40 -3.93 0.77
CA LYS A 37 -8.69 -4.30 0.17
C LYS A 37 -8.66 -4.28 -1.36
N LYS A 38 -7.81 -3.45 -1.97
CA LYS A 38 -7.66 -3.43 -3.43
C LYS A 38 -6.77 -4.55 -3.96
N GLU A 39 -5.72 -4.91 -3.24
CA GLU A 39 -4.94 -6.13 -3.56
C GLU A 39 -5.83 -7.37 -3.52
N MET A 40 -6.64 -7.54 -2.46
CA MET A 40 -7.55 -8.68 -2.37
C MET A 40 -8.52 -8.73 -3.56
N LYS A 41 -9.11 -7.59 -3.92
CA LYS A 41 -10.02 -7.52 -5.07
C LYS A 41 -9.32 -7.80 -6.40
N LEU A 42 -8.10 -7.29 -6.59
CA LEU A 42 -7.32 -7.56 -7.80
C LEU A 42 -6.90 -9.02 -7.89
N GLN A 43 -6.59 -9.66 -6.75
CA GLN A 43 -6.31 -11.10 -6.70
C GLN A 43 -7.57 -11.91 -7.03
N GLU A 44 -8.72 -11.56 -6.45
CA GLU A 44 -10.00 -12.22 -6.75
C GLU A 44 -10.37 -12.07 -8.24
N GLU A 45 -10.19 -10.89 -8.82
CA GLU A 45 -10.39 -10.65 -10.26
C GLU A 45 -9.42 -11.48 -11.10
N LEU A 46 -8.15 -11.53 -10.70
CA LEU A 46 -7.11 -12.31 -11.39
C LEU A 46 -7.39 -13.81 -11.38
N ASP A 47 -7.88 -14.35 -10.26
CA ASP A 47 -8.18 -15.77 -10.10
C ASP A 47 -9.36 -16.22 -10.97
N LEU A 48 -10.26 -15.28 -11.32
CA LEU A 48 -11.43 -15.52 -12.16
C LEU A 48 -11.19 -15.18 -13.64
N GLU A 49 -10.10 -14.47 -13.97
CA GLU A 49 -9.81 -14.03 -15.33
C GLU A 49 -9.19 -15.15 -16.17
N THR A 50 -9.75 -15.32 -17.37
CA THR A 50 -9.35 -16.35 -18.33
C THR A 50 -8.67 -15.76 -19.56
N ASP A 51 -8.87 -14.47 -19.84
CA ASP A 51 -8.15 -13.77 -20.88
C ASP A 51 -6.71 -13.49 -20.46
N GLU A 52 -5.76 -14.01 -21.22
CA GLU A 52 -4.32 -13.88 -20.97
C GLU A 52 -3.82 -12.43 -20.92
N ILE A 53 -4.43 -11.53 -21.70
CA ILE A 53 -4.00 -10.13 -21.77
C ILE A 53 -4.49 -9.39 -20.54
N GLU A 54 -5.77 -9.54 -20.20
CA GLU A 54 -6.37 -8.93 -19.00
C GLU A 54 -5.73 -9.49 -17.73
N ARG A 55 -5.48 -10.80 -17.69
CA ARG A 55 -4.75 -11.45 -16.59
C ARG A 55 -3.38 -10.82 -16.36
N LYS A 56 -2.59 -10.61 -17.42
CA LYS A 56 -1.28 -9.93 -17.32
C LYS A 56 -1.41 -8.48 -16.84
N PHE A 57 -2.46 -7.78 -17.25
CA PHE A 57 -2.73 -6.43 -16.77
C PHE A 57 -3.04 -6.41 -15.27
N LEU A 58 -3.93 -7.30 -14.81
CA LEU A 58 -4.27 -7.48 -13.40
C LEU A 58 -3.06 -7.87 -12.56
N GLU A 59 -2.21 -8.79 -13.05
CA GLU A 59 -0.95 -9.17 -12.39
C GLU A 59 -0.01 -7.98 -12.20
N GLN A 60 0.15 -7.15 -13.24
CA GLN A 60 0.97 -5.95 -13.16
C GLN A 60 0.40 -4.93 -12.17
N GLU A 61 -0.90 -4.68 -12.22
CA GLU A 61 -1.56 -3.76 -11.28
C GLU A 61 -1.40 -4.27 -9.84
N LEU A 62 -1.68 -5.55 -9.59
CA LEU A 62 -1.52 -6.18 -8.29
C LEU A 62 -0.08 -6.03 -7.76
N LYS A 63 0.93 -6.29 -8.60
CA LYS A 63 2.35 -6.14 -8.23
C LYS A 63 2.68 -4.70 -7.83
N ILE A 64 2.17 -3.71 -8.55
CA ILE A 64 2.36 -2.29 -8.24
C ILE A 64 1.71 -1.97 -6.90
N VAL A 65 0.44 -2.36 -6.69
CA VAL A 65 -0.26 -2.07 -5.44
C VAL A 65 0.45 -2.72 -4.25
N HIS A 66 0.83 -3.98 -4.38
CA HIS A 66 1.55 -4.74 -3.35
C HIS A 66 2.88 -4.07 -2.97
N SER A 67 3.73 -3.78 -3.96
CA SER A 67 5.03 -3.13 -3.70
C SER A 67 4.87 -1.77 -3.00
N GLN A 68 3.87 -0.98 -3.38
CA GLN A 68 3.61 0.32 -2.76
C GLN A 68 3.07 0.16 -1.33
N ARG A 69 2.16 -0.80 -1.10
CA ARG A 69 1.62 -1.04 0.24
C ARG A 69 2.72 -1.48 1.21
N GLU A 70 3.62 -2.38 0.79
CA GLU A 70 4.74 -2.83 1.63
C GLU A 70 5.67 -1.67 2.01
N LYS A 71 5.98 -0.76 1.08
CA LYS A 71 6.75 0.47 1.39
C LYS A 71 6.04 1.32 2.43
N GLY A 72 4.73 1.51 2.30
CA GLY A 72 3.95 2.28 3.25
C GLY A 72 3.81 1.62 4.62
N ILE A 73 3.78 0.28 4.70
CA ILE A 73 3.84 -0.47 5.96
C ILE A 73 5.18 -0.22 6.66
N GLY A 74 6.30 -0.22 5.92
CA GLY A 74 7.61 0.14 6.43
C GLY A 74 7.61 1.54 7.08
N LEU A 75 7.13 2.55 6.34
CA LEU A 75 6.99 3.91 6.86
C LEU A 75 6.11 3.97 8.12
N LEU A 76 4.96 3.29 8.12
CA LEU A 76 4.07 3.27 9.29
C LEU A 76 4.74 2.61 10.51
N SER A 77 5.58 1.60 10.30
CA SER A 77 6.35 0.97 11.37
C SER A 77 7.38 1.95 11.96
N GLU A 78 8.12 2.65 11.10
CA GLU A 78 9.07 3.70 11.48
C GLU A 78 8.38 4.83 12.27
N MET A 79 7.24 5.32 11.78
CA MET A 79 6.46 6.38 12.44
C MET A 79 5.97 5.99 13.84
N ARG A 80 5.63 4.70 14.04
CA ARG A 80 5.11 4.20 15.32
C ARG A 80 6.18 3.82 16.33
N GLY A 81 7.46 4.09 16.02
CA GLY A 81 8.57 3.65 16.85
C GLY A 81 8.68 2.12 16.96
N ARG A 82 8.00 1.37 16.06
CA ARG A 82 8.24 -0.05 15.87
C ARG A 82 9.45 -0.21 14.97
N SER A 83 10.61 0.22 15.48
CA SER A 83 11.87 -0.34 15.04
C SER A 83 11.75 -1.85 15.24
N ARG A 84 12.05 -2.64 14.21
CA ARG A 84 12.67 -3.95 14.47
C ARG A 84 13.93 -3.59 15.25
N GLU A 85 13.87 -3.68 16.57
CA GLU A 85 15.08 -3.88 17.34
C GLU A 85 15.79 -5.07 16.71
N ASN A 86 17.07 -4.88 16.46
CA ASN A 86 17.98 -5.84 15.88
C ASN A 86 17.76 -7.22 16.52
N GLY A 87 17.22 -8.14 15.74
CA GLY A 87 17.31 -9.56 16.04
C GLY A 87 18.59 -10.09 15.39
N SER A 88 19.54 -10.44 16.25
CA SER A 88 20.84 -11.13 16.04
C SER A 88 22.07 -10.23 16.14
#